data_AF-A0A6P0LS00-F1
#
_entry.id   AF-A0A6P0LS00-F1
#
_cell.length_a   1.000
_cell.length_b   1.000
_cell.length_c   1.000
_cell.angle_alpha   90.00
_cell.angle_beta   90.00
_cell.angle_gamma   90.00
#
_symmetry.space_group_name_H-M   'P 1'
#
loop_
_entity.id
_entity.type
_entity.pdbx_description
1 polymer ?
#
loop_
_entity_poly.entity_id
_entity_poly.type
_entity_poly.pdbx_seq_one_letter_code
_entity_poly.pdbx_strand_id
1 'polypeptide(L)'
;MKYTYQYKALPTTDQKLEINLWLRICQYWYNRQLGERFDWWERNRTSVNCCPLVCHLPELRDRPNYYSQKKLLPGLKKGGVTVQWSGEDLDFSRVPANTLQQVCQRVDKASDRVNRSNALSTRW
;
A
#
# COMPACT_ATOMS: atom_id res chain seq x y z
N MET A 1 -5.30 26.98 -35.95
CA MET A 1 -4.37 25.83 -35.86
C MET A 1 -3.91 25.72 -34.41
N LYS A 2 -4.26 24.66 -33.67
CA LYS A 2 -3.81 24.45 -32.28
C LYS A 2 -2.52 23.63 -32.30
N TYR A 3 -1.41 24.20 -31.87
CA TYR A 3 -0.16 23.46 -31.70
C TYR A 3 -0.17 22.75 -30.36
N THR A 4 -0.06 21.42 -30.37
CA THR A 4 0.17 20.61 -29.17
C THR A 4 1.66 20.47 -28.96
N TYR A 5 2.22 21.27 -28.06
CA TYR A 5 3.62 21.14 -27.65
C TYR A 5 3.80 19.95 -26.71
N GLN A 6 4.79 19.12 -26.98
CA GLN A 6 5.24 18.07 -26.07
C GLN A 6 6.52 18.53 -25.37
N TYR A 7 6.49 18.58 -24.05
CA TYR A 7 7.64 18.96 -23.24
C TYR A 7 8.17 17.74 -22.50
N LYS A 8 9.50 17.61 -22.45
CA LYS A 8 10.19 16.62 -21.63
C LYS A 8 10.71 17.30 -20.37
N ALA A 9 10.33 16.78 -19.21
CA ALA A 9 10.98 17.19 -17.97
C ALA A 9 12.41 16.63 -17.95
N LEU A 10 13.39 17.52 -17.80
CA LEU A 10 14.81 17.16 -17.66
C LEU A 10 15.23 17.51 -16.23
N PRO A 11 14.98 16.64 -15.25
CA PRO A 11 15.30 16.93 -13.87
C PRO A 11 16.81 17.00 -13.64
N THR A 12 17.23 17.91 -12.77
CA THR A 12 18.62 18.00 -12.30
C THR A 12 18.99 16.75 -11.47
N THR A 13 20.28 16.57 -11.20
CA THR A 13 20.75 15.43 -10.37
C THR A 13 20.07 15.41 -9.00
N ASP A 14 19.96 16.56 -8.33
CA ASP A 14 19.33 16.67 -7.01
C ASP A 14 17.83 16.33 -7.08
N GLN A 15 17.14 16.79 -8.12
CA GLN A 15 15.73 16.45 -8.33
C GLN A 15 15.53 14.95 -8.56
N LYS A 16 16.45 14.29 -9.29
CA LYS A 16 16.39 12.83 -9.47
C LYS A 16 16.58 12.09 -8.15
N LEU A 17 17.53 12.53 -7.32
CA LEU A 17 17.75 11.95 -6.00
C LEU A 17 16.50 12.09 -5.12
N GLU A 18 15.87 13.27 -5.11
CA GLU A 18 14.63 13.50 -4.37
C GLU A 18 13.50 12.58 -4.85
N ILE A 19 13.30 12.48 -6.16
CA ILE A 19 12.26 11.63 -6.75
C ILE A 19 12.51 10.15 -6.42
N ASN A 20 13.77 9.70 -6.45
CA ASN A 20 14.12 8.32 -6.09
C ASN A 20 13.84 8.03 -4.62
N LEU A 21 14.13 8.97 -3.72
CA LEU A 21 13.78 8.87 -2.31
C LEU A 21 12.26 8.81 -2.11
N TRP A 22 11.50 9.65 -2.82
CA TRP A 22 10.04 9.62 -2.78
C TRP A 22 9.49 8.28 -3.29
N LEU A 23 10.05 7.77 -4.37
CA LEU A 23 9.68 6.47 -4.94
C LEU A 23 9.92 5.35 -3.92
N ARG A 24 11.07 5.35 -3.26
CA ARG A 24 11.43 4.37 -2.23
C ARG A 24 10.42 4.34 -1.08
N ILE A 25 10.07 5.51 -0.55
CA ILE A 25 9.06 5.65 0.51
C ILE A 25 7.69 5.16 0.02
N CYS A 26 7.30 5.53 -1.21
CA CYS A 26 6.03 5.12 -1.78
C CYS A 26 5.95 3.59 -1.99
N GLN A 27 7.05 2.95 -2.42
CA GLN A 27 7.13 1.50 -2.58
C GLN A 27 6.97 0.78 -1.24
N TYR A 28 7.69 1.24 -0.20
CA TYR A 28 7.54 0.70 1.14
C TYR A 28 6.09 0.83 1.63
N TRP A 29 5.50 2.03 1.49
CA TRP A 29 4.13 2.29 1.93
C TRP A 29 3.11 1.44 1.17
N TYR A 30 3.31 1.24 -0.14
CA TYR A 30 2.48 0.38 -0.97
C TYR A 30 2.54 -1.08 -0.50
N ASN A 31 3.74 -1.62 -0.33
CA ASN A 31 3.96 -3.02 0.06
C ASN A 31 3.42 -3.30 1.46
N ARG A 32 3.63 -2.39 2.43
CA ARG A 32 3.07 -2.52 3.78
C ARG A 32 1.55 -2.61 3.78
N GLN A 33 0.88 -1.73 3.03
CA GLN A 33 -0.59 -1.74 2.96
C GLN A 33 -1.15 -2.98 2.27
N LEU A 34 -0.45 -3.49 1.24
CA LEU A 34 -0.82 -4.76 0.61
C LEU A 34 -0.66 -5.93 1.56
N GLY A 35 0.46 -6.00 2.28
CA GLY A 35 0.71 -7.03 3.29
C GLY A 35 -0.42 -7.08 4.32
N GLU A 36 -0.77 -5.95 4.92
CA GLU A 36 -1.89 -5.88 5.89
C GLU A 36 -3.23 -6.41 5.32
N ARG A 37 -3.49 -6.15 4.04
CA ARG A 37 -4.71 -6.62 3.38
C ARG A 37 -4.68 -8.11 3.09
N PHE A 38 -3.55 -8.65 2.66
CA PHE A 38 -3.38 -10.08 2.44
C PHE A 38 -3.39 -10.85 3.76
N ASP A 39 -2.71 -10.36 4.79
CA ASP A 39 -2.76 -10.92 6.14
C ASP A 39 -4.19 -10.96 6.67
N TRP A 40 -4.95 -9.88 6.50
CA TRP A 40 -6.36 -9.85 6.87
C TRP A 40 -7.17 -10.87 6.05
N TRP A 41 -6.94 -10.95 4.74
CA TRP A 41 -7.65 -11.89 3.87
C TRP A 41 -7.39 -13.35 4.25
N GLU A 42 -6.14 -13.72 4.53
CA GLU A 42 -5.76 -15.08 4.94
C GLU A 42 -6.33 -15.44 6.31
N ARG A 43 -6.28 -14.53 7.28
CA ARG A 43 -6.78 -14.78 8.64
C ARG A 43 -8.30 -14.86 8.73
N ASN A 44 -9.03 -14.20 7.83
CA ASN A 44 -10.50 -14.20 7.82
C ASN A 44 -11.10 -15.24 6.87
N ARG A 45 -10.28 -16.00 6.14
CA ARG A 45 -10.75 -17.05 5.24
C ARG A 45 -10.56 -18.41 5.91
N THR A 46 -11.64 -19.18 5.97
CA THR A 46 -11.60 -20.60 6.35
C THR A 46 -11.92 -21.43 5.11
N SER A 47 -11.19 -22.52 4.90
CA SER A 47 -11.51 -23.51 3.87
C SER A 47 -12.89 -24.11 4.14
N VAL A 48 -13.75 -24.15 3.12
CA VAL A 48 -15.14 -24.64 3.24
C VAL A 48 -15.22 -26.05 3.84
N ASN A 49 -14.19 -26.88 3.58
CA ASN A 49 -14.17 -28.29 3.96
C ASN A 49 -13.44 -28.59 5.28
N CYS A 50 -12.87 -27.57 5.94
CA CYS A 50 -12.18 -27.77 7.20
C CYS A 50 -12.34 -26.52 8.06
N CYS A 51 -13.17 -26.63 9.10
CA CYS A 51 -13.11 -25.74 10.24
C CYS A 51 -12.15 -26.40 11.24
N PRO A 52 -10.90 -25.92 11.39
CA PRO A 52 -10.03 -26.46 12.42
C PRO A 52 -10.62 -26.06 13.79
N LEU A 53 -11.33 -27.00 14.42
CA LEU A 53 -11.98 -26.86 15.73
C LEU A 53 -10.96 -26.61 16.88
N VAL A 54 -9.66 -26.55 16.56
CA VAL A 54 -8.55 -26.25 17.47
C VAL A 54 -7.80 -25.02 16.94
N CYS A 55 -8.47 -23.86 16.91
CA CYS A 55 -7.85 -22.59 16.54
C CYS A 55 -8.21 -21.51 17.54
N HIS A 56 -7.20 -20.77 18.01
CA HIS A 56 -7.43 -19.48 18.66
C HIS A 56 -8.06 -18.56 17.60
N LEU A 57 -9.25 -18.04 17.86
CA LEU A 57 -9.81 -17.03 16.96
C LEU A 57 -8.91 -15.80 17.05
N PRO A 58 -8.34 -15.31 15.93
CA PRO A 58 -7.58 -14.07 15.95
C PRO A 58 -8.51 -12.93 16.39
N GLU A 59 -7.92 -11.87 16.95
CA GLU A 59 -8.70 -10.66 17.28
C GLU A 59 -9.45 -10.19 16.05
N LEU A 60 -10.76 -9.98 16.21
CA LEU A 60 -11.63 -9.53 15.15
C LEU A 60 -11.21 -8.12 14.73
N ARG A 61 -10.46 -8.04 13.62
CA ARG A 61 -9.96 -6.79 13.08
C ARG A 61 -10.81 -6.36 11.90
N ASP A 62 -11.19 -5.09 11.88
CA ASP A 62 -11.88 -4.49 10.76
C ASP A 62 -11.07 -4.63 9.46
N ARG A 63 -11.79 -4.82 8.36
CA ARG A 63 -11.18 -4.94 7.03
C ARG A 63 -10.34 -3.69 6.72
N PRO A 64 -9.03 -3.83 6.46
CA PRO A 64 -8.21 -2.71 6.04
C PRO A 64 -8.71 -2.19 4.69
N ASN A 65 -9.09 -0.92 4.69
CA ASN A 65 -9.58 -0.18 3.53
C ASN A 65 -8.78 1.12 3.34
N TYR A 66 -9.03 1.82 2.24
CA TYR A 66 -8.39 3.11 1.94
C TYR A 66 -8.42 4.10 3.12
N TYR A 67 -9.57 4.26 3.78
CA TYR A 67 -9.74 5.24 4.86
C TYR A 67 -8.94 4.87 6.12
N SER A 68 -8.98 3.59 6.53
CA SER A 68 -8.24 3.08 7.68
C SER A 68 -6.73 3.24 7.51
N GLN A 69 -6.20 2.93 6.32
CA GLN A 69 -4.77 3.05 6.03
C GLN A 69 -4.35 4.51 5.84
N LYS A 70 -5.20 5.34 5.22
CA LYS A 70 -4.98 6.79 5.12
C LYS A 70 -4.90 7.46 6.50
N LYS A 71 -5.67 6.99 7.48
CA LYS A 71 -5.66 7.51 8.86
C LYS A 71 -4.32 7.33 9.58
N LEU A 72 -3.47 6.42 9.11
CA LEU A 72 -2.13 6.16 9.68
C LEU A 72 -1.09 7.21 9.24
N LEU A 73 -1.30 7.87 8.08
CA LEU A 73 -0.35 8.80 7.48
C LEU A 73 0.10 9.95 8.41
N PRO A 74 -0.79 10.62 9.17
CA PRO A 74 -0.37 11.68 10.08
C PRO A 74 0.59 11.20 11.17
N GLY A 75 0.44 9.95 11.65
CA GLY A 75 1.35 9.35 12.62
C GLY A 75 2.71 9.05 12.00
N LEU A 76 2.72 8.43 10.81
CA LEU A 76 3.95 8.06 10.10
C LEU A 76 4.77 9.29 9.69
N LYS A 77 4.10 10.39 9.31
CA LYS A 77 4.78 11.66 9.00
C LYS A 77 5.46 12.32 10.20
N LYS A 78 5.00 12.04 11.42
CA LYS A 78 5.58 12.58 12.65
C LYS A 78 6.67 11.68 13.22
N GLY A 79 6.46 10.36 13.17
CA GLY A 79 7.31 9.39 13.85
C GLY A 79 8.47 8.84 13.04
N GLY A 80 8.53 9.10 11.72
CA GLY A 80 9.45 8.39 10.83
C GLY A 80 9.16 6.88 10.82
N VAL A 81 9.85 6.13 9.95
CA VAL A 81 9.71 4.67 9.92
C VAL A 81 11.05 4.03 9.67
N THR A 82 11.53 3.22 10.61
CA THR A 82 12.68 2.34 10.41
C THR A 82 12.22 1.02 9.79
N VAL A 83 12.81 0.66 8.66
CA VAL A 83 12.54 -0.61 7.98
C VAL A 83 13.28 -1.72 8.69
N GLN A 84 12.55 -2.65 9.31
CA GLN A 84 13.13 -3.68 10.18
C GLN A 84 14.19 -4.57 9.51
N TRP A 85 13.99 -4.97 8.25
CA TRP A 85 14.90 -5.89 7.58
C TRP A 85 16.11 -5.23 6.92
N SER A 86 16.03 -3.94 6.57
CA SER A 86 17.13 -3.20 5.93
C SER A 86 17.82 -2.20 6.86
N GLY A 87 17.25 -1.91 8.03
CA GLY A 87 17.71 -0.87 8.95
C GLY A 87 17.62 0.55 8.37
N GLU A 88 16.91 0.74 7.26
CA GLU A 88 16.79 2.03 6.57
C GLU A 88 15.74 2.91 7.24
N ASP A 89 16.09 4.15 7.56
CA ASP A 89 15.17 5.14 8.09
C ASP A 89 14.48 5.91 6.95
N LEU A 90 13.16 5.74 6.85
CA LEU A 90 12.31 6.38 5.86
C LEU A 90 11.60 7.59 6.46
N ASP A 91 11.93 8.76 5.94
CA ASP A 91 11.29 10.02 6.33
C ASP A 91 10.07 10.33 5.46
N PHE A 92 8.89 9.99 5.96
CA PHE A 92 7.60 10.25 5.32
C PHE A 92 7.25 11.75 5.23
N SER A 93 7.91 12.62 5.98
CA SER A 93 7.63 14.05 5.98
C SER A 93 7.97 14.69 4.62
N ARG A 94 9.06 14.23 3.99
CA ARG A 94 9.57 14.71 2.69
C ARG A 94 8.60 14.52 1.53
N VAL A 95 7.80 13.45 1.57
CA VAL A 95 6.84 13.16 0.49
C VAL A 95 5.57 13.97 0.68
N PRO A 96 5.06 14.68 -0.35
CA PRO A 96 3.78 15.38 -0.27
C PRO A 96 2.63 14.44 0.11
N ALA A 97 1.75 14.90 1.00
CA ALA A 97 0.65 14.07 1.52
C ALA A 97 -0.29 13.58 0.41
N ASN A 98 -0.49 14.37 -0.65
CA ASN A 98 -1.32 13.99 -1.79
C ASN A 98 -0.73 12.77 -2.53
N THR A 99 0.59 12.71 -2.69
CA THR A 99 1.27 11.58 -3.33
C THR A 99 1.07 10.30 -2.53
N LEU A 100 1.21 10.34 -1.21
CA LEU A 100 0.99 9.19 -0.33
C LEU A 100 -0.47 8.72 -0.36
N GLN A 101 -1.43 9.65 -0.43
CA GLN A 101 -2.85 9.31 -0.60
C GLN A 101 -3.12 8.62 -1.94
N GLN A 102 -2.47 9.06 -3.03
CA GLN A 102 -2.55 8.39 -4.34
C GLN A 102 -1.99 6.96 -4.28
N VAL A 103 -0.95 6.71 -3.48
CA VAL A 103 -0.46 5.34 -3.24
C VAL A 103 -1.54 4.48 -2.58
N CYS A 104 -2.21 4.96 -1.54
CA CYS A 104 -3.32 4.24 -0.90
C CYS A 104 -4.43 3.88 -1.92
N GLN A 105 -4.79 4.80 -2.82
CA GLN A 105 -5.78 4.53 -3.87
C GLN A 105 -5.33 3.47 -4.86
N ARG A 106 -4.02 3.41 -5.19
CA ARG A 106 -3.47 2.38 -6.07
C ARG A 106 -3.52 1.00 -5.43
N VAL A 107 -3.20 0.89 -4.14
CA VAL A 107 -3.33 -0.37 -3.37
C VAL A 107 -4.78 -0.86 -3.40
N ASP A 108 -5.73 0.04 -3.24
CA ASP A 108 -7.16 -0.29 -3.24
C ASP A 108 -7.59 -0.93 -4.55
N LYS A 109 -7.27 -0.27 -5.67
CA LYS A 109 -7.53 -0.78 -7.02
C LYS A 109 -6.81 -2.11 -7.29
N ALA A 110 -5.59 -2.29 -6.79
CA ALA A 110 -4.84 -3.53 -6.96
C ALA A 110 -5.49 -4.69 -6.19
N SER A 111 -5.87 -4.47 -4.94
CA SER A 111 -6.57 -5.45 -4.10
C SER A 111 -7.92 -5.84 -4.72
N ASP A 112 -8.69 -4.89 -5.25
CA ASP A 112 -9.96 -5.15 -5.94
C ASP A 112 -9.81 -5.98 -7.21
N ARG A 113 -8.68 -5.86 -7.92
CA ARG A 113 -8.38 -6.72 -9.08
C ARG A 113 -8.15 -8.15 -8.63
N VAL A 114 -7.33 -8.35 -7.60
CA VAL A 114 -7.03 -9.68 -7.05
C VAL A 114 -8.32 -10.36 -6.55
N ASN A 115 -9.15 -9.64 -5.80
CA ASN A 115 -10.41 -10.18 -5.29
C ASN A 115 -11.36 -10.59 -6.41
N ARG A 116 -11.45 -9.80 -7.50
CA ARG A 116 -12.24 -10.15 -8.69
C ARG A 116 -11.69 -11.39 -9.39
N SER A 117 -10.39 -11.48 -9.59
CA SER A 117 -9.74 -12.66 -10.18
C SER A 117 -10.02 -13.92 -9.36
N ASN A 118 -9.90 -13.84 -8.03
CA ASN A 118 -10.21 -14.95 -7.14
C ASN A 118 -11.67 -15.39 -7.24
N ALA A 119 -12.62 -14.44 -7.25
CA ALA A 119 -14.04 -14.74 -7.38
C ALA A 119 -14.38 -15.49 -8.67
N LEU A 120 -13.71 -15.16 -9.78
CA LEU A 120 -13.85 -15.85 -11.06
C LEU A 120 -13.24 -17.27 -11.05
N SER A 121 -12.17 -17.48 -10.29
CA SER A 121 -11.53 -18.81 -10.18
C SER A 121 -12.35 -19.82 -9.35
N THR A 122 -13.11 -19.36 -8.36
CA THR A 122 -13.98 -20.18 -7.52
C THR A 122 -15.35 -20.48 -8.14
N ARG A 123 -15.57 -20.11 -9.41
CA ARG A 123 -16.80 -20.37 -10.15
C ARG A 123 -16.64 -21.60 -11.05
N TRP A 124 -16.30 -22.73 -10.45
CA TRP A 124 -16.30 -24.06 -11.06
C TRP A 124 -16.73 -25.07 -10.01
#